data_AF-A0A2J6SQB8-F1
#
_entry.id   AF-A0A2J6SQB8-F1
#
_cell.length_a   1.000
_cell.length_b   1.000
_cell.length_c   1.000
_cell.angle_alpha   90.00
_cell.angle_beta   90.00
_cell.angle_gamma   90.00
#
_symmetry.space_group_name_H-M   'P 1'
#
loop_
_entity.id
_entity.type
_entity.pdbx_description
1 polymer ?
#
loop_
_entity_poly.entity_id
_entity_poly.type
_entity_poly.pdbx_seq_one_letter_code
_entity_poly.pdbx_strand_id
1 'polypeptide(L)'
;MAEPGTAAETVPLDTHTPLAPTHALSITHTKHHTILIQDLTPSLSSLFSPSTGLAIEEATKLIDGTPAPPTLYTLKKENLLGSHMRVHDKEGKEVAEWKNPILSLDAGKVTIKFLDGEAGQKTVEVNSIGHDRISESFDLNKKTYVWEAESKHHQHKHLYEISETVPTPAGVTEGSTSTPETQTTAKPITKRAREVARYSQKHVHGRGHAGGKEGLLVIDSGEISDLVGVLTLCAMLEQVHKEERFDTTFENVVGVVG
;
A
#
# COMPACT_ATOMS: atom_id res chain seq x y z
N MET A 1 -16.03 24.63 19.84
CA MET A 1 -15.84 25.27 18.52
C MET A 1 -14.81 24.44 17.78
N ALA A 2 -15.21 23.75 16.71
CA ALA A 2 -14.28 23.00 15.87
C ALA A 2 -13.61 23.98 14.91
N GLU A 3 -12.28 23.92 14.78
CA GLU A 3 -11.57 24.71 13.78
C GLU A 3 -12.05 24.32 12.37
N PRO A 4 -12.17 25.28 11.44
CA PRO A 4 -12.50 24.98 10.05
C PRO A 4 -11.40 24.07 9.49
N GLY A 5 -11.77 22.81 9.22
CA GLY A 5 -10.87 21.80 8.68
C GLY A 5 -10.20 22.32 7.41
N THR A 6 -8.87 22.37 7.43
CA THR A 6 -8.05 22.69 6.27
C THR A 6 -8.44 21.72 5.16
N ALA A 7 -8.96 22.24 4.04
CA ALA A 7 -9.29 21.39 2.89
C ALA A 7 -8.03 20.60 2.50
N ALA A 8 -8.15 19.27 2.45
CA ALA A 8 -7.04 18.40 2.10
C ALA A 8 -6.49 18.83 0.72
N GLU A 9 -5.20 19.14 0.66
CA GLU A 9 -4.53 19.51 -0.58
C GLU A 9 -4.54 18.29 -1.51
N THR A 10 -5.32 18.36 -2.59
CA THR A 10 -5.38 17.28 -3.59
C THR A 10 -4.16 17.37 -4.51
N VAL A 11 -3.27 16.38 -4.41
CA VAL A 11 -2.09 16.30 -5.28
C VAL A 11 -2.53 15.80 -6.67
N PRO A 12 -2.22 16.51 -7.77
CA PRO A 12 -2.61 16.07 -9.10
C PRO A 12 -1.84 14.81 -9.52
N LEU A 13 -2.57 13.86 -10.11
CA LEU A 13 -2.01 12.64 -10.71
C LEU A 13 -1.24 12.95 -12.00
N ASP A 14 -0.05 12.40 -12.13
CA ASP A 14 0.76 12.47 -13.34
C ASP A 14 0.26 11.45 -14.38
N THR A 15 -0.53 11.94 -15.34
CA THR A 15 -1.08 11.12 -16.43
C THR A 15 -0.07 10.84 -17.55
N HIS A 16 1.11 11.46 -17.51
CA HIS A 16 2.15 11.26 -18.52
C HIS A 16 3.04 10.05 -18.23
N THR A 17 3.03 9.57 -16.99
CA THR A 17 3.87 8.46 -16.53
C THR A 17 2.96 7.30 -16.10
N PRO A 18 2.40 6.52 -17.05
CA PRO A 18 1.50 5.43 -16.71
C PRO A 18 2.24 4.35 -15.90
N LEU A 19 1.47 3.61 -15.09
CA LEU A 19 1.99 2.45 -14.35
C LEU A 19 2.67 1.45 -15.29
N ALA A 20 3.94 1.15 -15.03
CA ALA A 20 4.76 0.21 -15.78
C ALA A 20 5.21 -0.92 -14.85
N PRO A 21 4.31 -1.84 -14.47
CA PRO A 21 4.65 -2.85 -13.49
C PRO A 21 5.63 -3.86 -14.07
N THR A 22 6.58 -4.28 -13.24
CA THR A 22 7.58 -5.30 -13.57
C THR A 22 7.26 -6.63 -12.92
N HIS A 23 6.53 -6.63 -11.81
CA HIS A 23 6.11 -7.83 -11.10
C HIS A 23 4.60 -7.87 -10.85
N ALA A 24 4.07 -9.09 -10.76
CA ALA A 24 2.71 -9.40 -10.37
C ALA A 24 2.69 -10.44 -9.25
N LEU A 25 2.14 -10.05 -8.11
CA LEU A 25 2.16 -10.80 -6.86
C LEU A 25 0.74 -11.13 -6.42
N SER A 26 0.45 -12.41 -6.23
CA SER A 26 -0.78 -12.84 -5.57
C SER A 26 -0.64 -12.69 -4.07
N ILE A 27 -1.70 -12.17 -3.43
CA ILE A 27 -1.84 -12.08 -1.98
C ILE A 27 -3.04 -12.93 -1.56
N THR A 28 -2.77 -14.04 -0.89
CA THR A 28 -3.79 -15.02 -0.51
C THR A 28 -3.87 -15.18 1.00
N HIS A 29 -5.04 -14.85 1.57
CA HIS A 29 -5.31 -15.07 2.99
C HIS A 29 -5.82 -16.50 3.23
N THR A 30 -5.07 -17.27 4.01
CA THR A 30 -5.46 -18.64 4.40
C THR A 30 -6.23 -18.67 5.72
N LYS A 31 -6.92 -19.79 6.00
CA LYS A 31 -7.67 -20.00 7.26
C LYS A 31 -6.78 -19.95 8.51
N HIS A 32 -5.50 -20.28 8.38
CA HIS A 32 -4.56 -20.40 9.50
C HIS A 32 -3.81 -19.10 9.78
N HIS A 33 -4.45 -17.96 9.55
CA HIS A 33 -3.85 -16.64 9.80
C HIS A 33 -2.50 -16.44 9.11
N THR A 34 -2.31 -17.13 7.99
CA THR A 34 -1.11 -17.06 7.17
C THR A 34 -1.48 -16.35 5.87
N ILE A 35 -0.67 -15.37 5.46
CA ILE A 35 -0.78 -14.71 4.16
C ILE A 35 0.34 -15.26 3.30
N LEU A 36 -0.03 -15.79 2.14
CA LEU A 36 0.91 -16.28 1.14
C LEU A 36 1.08 -15.23 0.05
N ILE A 37 2.32 -14.95 -0.29
CA ILE A 37 2.69 -14.05 -1.38
C ILE A 37 3.35 -14.90 -2.46
N GLN A 38 2.72 -14.99 -3.62
CA GLN A 38 3.17 -15.84 -4.71
C GLN A 38 3.52 -14.99 -5.93
N ASP A 39 4.61 -15.34 -6.62
CA ASP A 39 5.01 -14.68 -7.85
C ASP A 39 4.23 -15.24 -9.03
N LEU A 40 3.43 -14.39 -9.67
CA LEU A 40 2.68 -14.71 -10.88
C LEU A 40 3.29 -14.07 -12.13
N THR A 41 4.32 -13.25 -11.99
CA THR A 41 5.01 -12.55 -13.08
C THR A 41 5.37 -13.45 -14.26
N PRO A 42 6.03 -14.62 -14.08
CA PRO A 42 6.42 -15.45 -15.21
C PRO A 42 5.25 -16.15 -15.90
N SER A 43 4.07 -16.17 -15.27
CA SER A 43 2.92 -16.96 -15.71
C SER A 43 1.82 -16.12 -16.34
N LEU A 44 1.81 -14.80 -16.10
CA LEU A 44 0.81 -13.89 -16.65
C LEU A 44 1.23 -13.38 -18.03
N SER A 45 0.29 -13.42 -18.97
CA SER A 45 0.50 -12.90 -20.33
C SER A 45 0.64 -11.38 -20.38
N SER A 46 0.01 -10.68 -19.43
CA SER A 46 0.09 -9.24 -19.24
C SER A 46 -0.06 -8.92 -17.76
N LEU A 47 0.79 -8.03 -17.25
CA LEU A 47 0.73 -7.59 -15.85
C LEU A 47 -0.35 -6.52 -15.66
N PHE A 48 -0.42 -5.55 -16.59
CA PHE A 48 -1.38 -4.45 -16.53
C PHE A 48 -1.70 -3.94 -17.93
N SER A 49 -2.95 -3.53 -18.12
CA SER A 49 -3.40 -2.80 -19.30
C SER A 49 -4.27 -1.62 -18.87
N PRO A 50 -4.05 -0.40 -19.39
CA PRO A 50 -4.90 0.74 -19.08
C PRO A 50 -6.36 0.54 -19.45
N SER A 51 -6.65 -0.27 -20.48
CA SER A 51 -8.02 -0.49 -20.96
C SER A 51 -8.75 -1.62 -20.24
N THR A 52 -8.04 -2.66 -19.82
CA THR A 52 -8.64 -3.86 -19.20
C THR A 52 -8.33 -4.01 -17.71
N GLY A 53 -7.41 -3.21 -17.18
CA GLY A 53 -6.98 -3.28 -15.78
C GLY A 53 -6.06 -4.47 -15.50
N LEU A 54 -6.21 -5.03 -14.30
CA LEU A 54 -5.44 -6.19 -13.83
C LEU A 54 -6.08 -7.51 -14.30
N ALA A 55 -5.23 -8.49 -14.66
CA ALA A 55 -5.65 -9.82 -15.11
C ALA A 55 -6.10 -10.75 -13.95
N ILE A 56 -7.03 -10.28 -13.10
CA ILE A 56 -7.46 -10.96 -11.86
C ILE A 56 -7.98 -12.38 -12.12
N GLU A 57 -8.75 -12.58 -13.18
CA GLU A 57 -9.29 -13.91 -13.50
C GLU A 57 -8.22 -14.91 -13.93
N GLU A 58 -7.22 -14.46 -14.71
CA GLU A 58 -6.08 -15.28 -15.10
C GLU A 58 -5.25 -15.63 -13.87
N ALA A 59 -4.97 -14.64 -13.02
CA ALA A 59 -4.26 -14.83 -11.75
C ALA A 59 -4.97 -15.84 -10.83
N THR A 60 -6.30 -15.74 -10.67
CA THR A 60 -7.09 -16.70 -9.87
C THR A 60 -6.90 -18.13 -10.39
N LYS A 61 -7.00 -18.33 -11.72
CA LYS A 61 -6.82 -19.64 -12.35
C LYS A 61 -5.41 -20.21 -12.15
N LEU A 62 -4.39 -19.34 -12.16
CA LEU A 62 -3.00 -19.74 -11.91
C LEU A 62 -2.80 -20.19 -10.46
N ILE A 63 -3.39 -19.49 -9.49
CA ILE A 63 -3.30 -19.84 -8.05
C ILE A 63 -3.97 -21.19 -7.78
N ASP A 64 -5.15 -21.42 -8.37
CA ASP A 64 -5.90 -22.68 -8.26
C ASP A 64 -5.27 -23.83 -9.08
N GLY A 65 -4.28 -23.53 -9.91
CA GLY A 65 -3.61 -24.46 -10.81
C GLY A 65 -2.72 -25.49 -10.09
N THR A 66 -2.36 -26.55 -10.81
CA THR A 66 -1.36 -27.54 -10.36
C THR A 66 -0.25 -27.67 -11.41
N PRO A 67 1.02 -27.44 -11.06
CA PRO A 67 1.52 -27.07 -9.73
C PRO A 67 1.13 -25.63 -9.34
N ALA A 68 1.02 -25.39 -8.03
CA ALA A 68 0.77 -24.05 -7.50
C ALA A 68 1.98 -23.13 -7.77
N PRO A 69 1.77 -21.82 -7.96
CA PRO A 69 2.86 -20.86 -8.15
C PRO A 69 3.81 -20.79 -6.93
N PRO A 70 5.10 -20.45 -7.14
CA PRO A 70 6.08 -20.40 -6.07
C PRO A 70 5.74 -19.30 -5.06
N THR A 71 5.79 -19.65 -3.77
CA THR A 71 5.65 -18.69 -2.67
C THR A 71 6.95 -17.92 -2.48
N LEU A 72 6.91 -16.60 -2.60
CA LEU A 72 8.03 -15.70 -2.31
C LEU A 72 8.13 -15.39 -0.82
N TYR A 73 6.99 -15.07 -0.21
CA TYR A 73 6.93 -14.68 1.20
C TYR A 73 5.76 -15.34 1.90
N THR A 74 5.99 -15.68 3.17
CA THR A 74 4.96 -16.19 4.08
C THR A 74 4.88 -15.28 5.29
N LEU A 75 3.73 -14.62 5.47
CA LEU A 75 3.47 -13.81 6.66
C LEU A 75 2.63 -14.63 7.64
N LYS A 76 3.09 -14.74 8.89
CA LYS A 76 2.39 -15.48 9.95
C LYS A 76 2.01 -14.55 11.10
N LYS A 77 0.75 -14.63 11.55
CA LYS A 77 0.31 -13.93 12.78
C LYS A 77 0.87 -14.64 14.00
N GLU A 78 1.64 -13.91 14.81
CA GLU A 78 2.24 -14.41 16.04
C GLU A 78 1.27 -14.39 17.23
N ASN A 79 0.17 -13.64 17.10
CA ASN A 79 -0.85 -13.56 18.13
C ASN A 79 -2.27 -13.57 17.55
N LEU A 80 -3.24 -13.94 18.40
CA LEU A 80 -4.66 -14.04 18.05
C LEU A 80 -5.24 -12.70 17.54
N LEU A 81 -4.68 -11.58 17.98
CA LEU A 81 -5.15 -10.24 17.62
C LEU A 81 -4.57 -9.74 16.28
N GLY A 82 -3.59 -10.45 15.71
CA GLY A 82 -2.89 -10.00 14.50
C GLY A 82 -2.16 -8.67 14.65
N SER A 83 -1.73 -8.30 15.87
CA SER A 83 -0.87 -7.12 16.08
C SER A 83 0.58 -7.36 15.71
N HIS A 84 0.99 -8.62 15.60
CA HIS A 84 2.36 -8.97 15.32
C HIS A 84 2.40 -10.02 14.22
N MET A 85 3.15 -9.72 13.16
CA MET A 85 3.37 -10.64 12.05
C MET A 85 4.87 -10.79 11.77
N ARG A 86 5.29 -12.03 11.53
CA ARG A 86 6.63 -12.33 11.03
C ARG A 86 6.58 -12.70 9.57
N VAL A 87 7.54 -12.22 8.80
CA VAL A 87 7.64 -12.43 7.36
C VAL A 87 8.84 -13.32 7.09
N HIS A 88 8.60 -14.44 6.44
CA HIS A 88 9.64 -15.39 6.04
C HIS A 88 9.76 -15.41 4.51
N ASP A 89 10.97 -15.53 3.99
CA ASP A 89 11.22 -15.76 2.56
C ASP A 89 10.94 -17.22 2.16
N LYS A 90 11.21 -17.53 0.88
CA LYS A 90 11.04 -18.87 0.30
C LYS A 90 11.98 -19.92 0.91
N GLU A 91 13.11 -19.51 1.49
CA GLU A 91 14.04 -20.36 2.24
C GLU A 91 13.61 -20.55 3.71
N GLY A 92 12.60 -19.81 4.18
CA GLY A 92 12.12 -19.84 5.56
C GLY A 92 12.92 -18.95 6.51
N LYS A 93 13.78 -18.06 6.00
CA LYS A 93 14.50 -17.07 6.80
C LYS A 93 13.57 -15.89 7.09
N GLU A 94 13.60 -15.39 8.33
CA GLU A 94 12.85 -14.20 8.72
C GLU A 94 13.48 -12.94 8.10
N VAL A 95 12.72 -12.22 7.28
CA VAL A 95 13.19 -11.04 6.53
C VAL A 95 12.57 -9.72 7.02
N ALA A 96 11.41 -9.79 7.68
CA ALA A 96 10.76 -8.63 8.26
C ALA A 96 9.85 -8.97 9.44
N GLU A 97 9.65 -7.98 10.29
CA GLU A 97 8.79 -8.02 11.47
C GLU A 97 7.81 -6.84 11.38
N TRP A 98 6.51 -7.11 11.50
CA TRP A 98 5.47 -6.09 11.47
C TRP A 98 4.77 -6.01 12.83
N LYS A 99 4.73 -4.80 13.41
CA LYS A 99 4.00 -4.48 14.63
C LYS A 99 2.91 -3.44 14.37
N ASN A 100 1.69 -3.79 14.74
CA ASN A 100 0.54 -2.88 14.81
C ASN A 100 0.17 -2.69 16.29
N PRO A 101 0.31 -1.49 16.85
CA PRO A 101 0.00 -1.21 18.23
C PRO A 101 -1.53 -1.12 18.40
N ILE A 102 -2.15 -2.24 18.78
CA ILE A 102 -3.60 -2.35 18.95
C ILE A 102 -4.14 -1.49 20.11
N LEU A 103 -3.27 -1.02 21.01
CA LEU A 103 -3.66 -0.35 22.26
C LEU A 103 -2.94 0.98 22.51
N SER A 104 -2.15 1.49 21.56
CA SER A 104 -1.58 2.82 21.72
C SER A 104 -2.64 3.86 21.43
N LEU A 105 -2.67 4.93 22.23
CA LEU A 105 -3.42 6.16 21.96
C LEU A 105 -3.11 6.73 20.56
N ASP A 106 -1.97 6.36 19.97
CA ASP A 106 -1.57 6.62 18.58
C ASP A 106 -2.28 5.68 17.58
N ALA A 107 -3.61 5.68 17.62
CA ALA A 107 -4.47 4.82 16.82
C ALA A 107 -4.28 5.04 15.30
N GLY A 108 -3.43 4.24 14.66
CA GLY A 108 -3.29 4.22 13.19
C GLY A 108 -1.86 4.05 12.66
N LYS A 109 -0.84 4.05 13.53
CA LYS A 109 0.54 3.91 13.09
C LYS A 109 0.98 2.44 13.07
N VAL A 110 1.36 1.93 11.90
CA VAL A 110 1.94 0.60 11.73
C VAL A 110 3.45 0.71 11.55
N THR A 111 4.23 -0.14 12.23
CA THR A 111 5.69 -0.18 12.09
C THR A 111 6.12 -1.50 11.46
N ILE A 112 6.84 -1.42 10.35
CA ILE A 112 7.43 -2.57 9.64
C ILE A 112 8.94 -2.46 9.75
N LYS A 113 9.59 -3.49 10.30
CA LYS A 113 11.03 -3.57 10.46
C LYS A 113 11.60 -4.62 9.51
N PHE A 114 12.56 -4.21 8.68
CA PHE A 114 13.26 -5.09 7.73
C PHE A 114 14.57 -5.57 8.36
N LEU A 115 14.76 -6.89 8.44
CA LEU A 115 15.87 -7.49 9.17
C LEU A 115 17.16 -7.53 8.35
N ASP A 116 17.05 -7.66 7.03
CA ASP A 116 18.18 -7.74 6.09
C ASP A 116 18.34 -6.48 5.23
N GLY A 117 17.77 -5.33 5.64
CA GLY A 117 17.60 -4.16 4.77
C GLY A 117 18.88 -3.70 4.03
N GLU A 118 18.92 -3.91 2.72
CA GLU A 118 20.03 -3.54 1.82
C GLU A 118 20.16 -2.02 1.57
N ALA A 119 19.19 -1.21 1.98
CA ALA A 119 19.08 0.22 1.59
C ALA A 119 19.12 1.22 2.77
N GLY A 120 19.67 0.83 3.93
CA GLY A 120 19.90 1.75 5.06
C GLY A 120 18.66 2.14 5.87
N GLN A 121 17.44 1.95 5.37
CA GLN A 121 16.21 2.13 6.12
C GLN A 121 15.72 0.79 6.69
N LYS A 122 15.93 0.61 8.01
CA LYS A 122 15.55 -0.62 8.73
C LYS A 122 14.07 -0.67 9.11
N THR A 123 13.38 0.47 9.05
CA THR A 123 12.01 0.60 9.53
C THR A 123 11.21 1.51 8.62
N VAL A 124 10.00 1.09 8.27
CA VAL A 124 8.98 1.89 7.59
C VAL A 124 7.81 2.09 8.55
N GLU A 125 7.35 3.32 8.65
CA GLU A 125 6.19 3.68 9.45
C GLU A 125 5.05 4.07 8.51
N VAL A 126 3.95 3.32 8.60
CA VAL A 126 2.75 3.55 7.80
C VAL A 126 1.74 4.30 8.65
N ASN A 127 1.32 5.46 8.17
CA ASN A 127 0.46 6.40 8.88
C ASN A 127 -0.85 6.58 8.11
N SER A 128 -1.99 6.40 8.77
CA SER A 128 -3.28 6.74 8.18
C SER A 128 -3.36 8.24 7.87
N ILE A 129 -3.83 8.58 6.67
CA ILE A 129 -4.11 9.95 6.26
C ILE A 129 -5.63 10.15 6.24
N GLY A 130 -6.06 11.27 6.82
CA GLY A 130 -7.47 11.64 6.86
C GLY A 130 -8.28 10.88 7.91
N HIS A 131 -9.55 11.28 8.04
CA HIS A 131 -10.46 10.70 9.03
C HIS A 131 -11.11 9.39 8.57
N ASP A 132 -11.15 9.13 7.27
CA ASP A 132 -11.80 7.98 6.66
C ASP A 132 -10.86 6.79 6.43
N ARG A 133 -9.55 6.94 6.72
CA ARG A 133 -8.52 5.90 6.58
C ARG A 133 -8.51 5.22 5.20
N ILE A 134 -9.02 5.92 4.20
CA ILE A 134 -9.00 5.47 2.80
C ILE A 134 -7.59 5.59 2.23
N SER A 135 -6.74 6.39 2.89
CA SER A 135 -5.37 6.64 2.49
C SER A 135 -4.38 6.36 3.62
N GLU A 136 -3.21 5.85 3.27
CA GLU A 136 -2.08 5.63 4.19
C GLU A 136 -0.80 6.13 3.53
N SER A 137 0.09 6.78 4.29
CA SER A 137 1.40 7.24 3.80
C SER A 137 2.55 6.60 4.55
N PHE A 138 3.68 6.51 3.87
CA PHE A 138 4.95 6.15 4.46
C PHE A 138 6.10 6.81 3.69
N ASP A 139 7.19 7.08 4.40
CA ASP A 139 8.40 7.61 3.79
C ASP A 139 9.42 6.48 3.62
N LEU A 140 10.00 6.40 2.42
CA LEU A 140 11.05 5.46 2.08
C LEU A 140 12.10 6.18 1.22
N ASN A 141 13.38 6.12 1.62
CA ASN A 141 14.50 6.67 0.84
C ASN A 141 14.31 8.15 0.45
N LYS A 142 13.77 8.97 1.36
CA LYS A 142 13.44 10.41 1.15
C LYS A 142 12.34 10.67 0.12
N LYS A 143 11.62 9.64 -0.31
CA LYS A 143 10.40 9.74 -1.10
C LYS A 143 9.20 9.46 -0.19
N THR A 144 8.11 10.15 -0.44
CA THR A 144 6.83 9.90 0.24
C THR A 144 5.95 9.05 -0.67
N TYR A 145 5.38 7.99 -0.12
CA TYR A 145 4.47 7.11 -0.81
C TYR A 145 3.09 7.17 -0.15
N VAL A 146 2.04 7.10 -0.96
CA VAL A 146 0.64 7.14 -0.50
C VAL A 146 -0.13 6.00 -1.13
N TRP A 147 -0.64 5.09 -0.29
CA TRP A 147 -1.70 4.17 -0.68
C TRP A 147 -3.04 4.91 -0.63
N GLU A 148 -3.85 4.81 -1.69
CA GLU A 148 -5.23 5.27 -1.73
C GLU A 148 -6.15 4.12 -2.14
N ALA A 149 -7.31 4.00 -1.51
CA ALA A 149 -8.36 3.08 -1.92
C ALA A 149 -9.47 3.82 -2.69
N GLU A 150 -9.98 3.23 -3.77
CA GLU A 150 -11.06 3.86 -4.56
C GLU A 150 -12.38 3.96 -3.81
N SER A 151 -12.60 3.08 -2.82
CA SER A 151 -13.83 3.03 -2.03
C SER A 151 -13.60 2.46 -0.64
N LYS A 152 -14.61 2.62 0.22
CA LYS A 152 -14.68 2.02 1.56
C LYS A 152 -14.64 0.49 1.57
N HIS A 153 -14.92 -0.16 0.44
CA HIS A 153 -14.81 -1.61 0.33
C HIS A 153 -13.38 -2.07 0.04
N HIS A 154 -12.47 -1.11 -0.22
CA HIS A 154 -11.03 -1.34 -0.36
C HIS A 154 -10.65 -2.42 -1.39
N GLN A 155 -11.53 -2.66 -2.37
CA GLN A 155 -11.32 -3.66 -3.43
C GLN A 155 -10.24 -3.24 -4.41
N HIS A 156 -10.06 -1.94 -4.61
CA HIS A 156 -9.07 -1.37 -5.51
C HIS A 156 -8.21 -0.37 -4.74
N LYS A 157 -6.89 -0.52 -4.85
CA LYS A 157 -5.90 0.30 -4.17
C LYS A 157 -4.79 0.69 -5.12
N HIS A 158 -4.28 1.90 -4.95
CA HIS A 158 -3.23 2.49 -5.76
C HIS A 158 -2.13 2.98 -4.84
N LEU A 159 -0.88 2.73 -5.22
CA LEU A 159 0.28 3.30 -4.55
C LEU A 159 0.86 4.38 -5.42
N TYR A 160 0.98 5.58 -4.86
CA TYR A 160 1.58 6.73 -5.52
C TYR A 160 2.90 7.11 -4.86
N GLU A 161 3.92 7.40 -5.67
CA GLU A 161 5.06 8.19 -5.26
C GLU A 161 4.71 9.68 -5.38
N ILE A 162 4.89 10.44 -4.30
CA ILE A 162 4.71 11.89 -4.29
C ILE A 162 6.07 12.55 -4.53
N SER A 163 6.17 13.31 -5.62
CA SER A 163 7.35 14.08 -5.97
C SER A 163 7.08 15.58 -5.83
N GLU A 164 8.04 16.30 -5.25
CA GLU A 164 8.03 17.76 -5.17
C GLU A 164 8.93 18.33 -6.26
N THR A 165 8.34 19.12 -7.15
CA THR A 165 9.09 19.82 -8.20
C THR A 165 9.29 21.27 -7.79
N VAL A 166 10.55 21.67 -7.59
CA VAL A 166 10.90 23.08 -7.46
C VAL A 166 10.95 23.66 -8.87
N PRO A 167 10.12 24.67 -9.21
CA PRO A 167 10.13 25.26 -10.54
C PRO A 167 11.51 25.84 -10.84
N THR A 168 12.20 25.25 -11.82
CA THR A 168 13.49 25.76 -12.29
C THR A 168 13.29 27.22 -12.76
N PRO A 169 14.08 28.19 -12.28
CA PRO A 169 13.98 29.56 -12.78
C PRO A 169 14.30 29.54 -14.28
N ALA A 170 13.27 29.81 -15.11
CA ALA A 170 13.45 30.03 -16.54
C ALA A 170 14.54 31.08 -16.72
N GLY A 171 15.56 30.74 -17.51
CA GLY A 171 16.87 31.37 -17.53
C GLY A 171 16.85 32.88 -17.36
N VAL A 172 17.59 33.35 -16.36
CA VAL A 172 18.01 34.74 -16.28
C VAL A 172 18.98 34.94 -17.43
N THR A 173 18.49 35.49 -18.53
CA THR A 173 19.35 35.99 -19.61
C THR A 173 20.25 37.07 -19.00
N GLU A 174 21.55 36.78 -18.93
CA GLU A 174 22.56 37.68 -18.39
C GLU A 174 22.54 39.01 -19.16
N GLY A 175 21.96 40.03 -18.53
CA GLY A 175 21.92 41.40 -19.04
C GLY A 175 21.93 42.36 -17.87
N SER A 176 23.08 42.98 -17.62
CA SER A 176 23.42 43.96 -16.60
C SER A 176 22.29 44.90 -16.17
N THR A 177 22.16 45.16 -14.86
CA THR A 177 22.48 46.44 -14.17
C THR A 177 21.92 46.40 -12.73
N SER A 178 22.66 47.03 -11.82
CA SER A 178 22.52 47.08 -10.37
C SER A 178 21.18 47.59 -9.77
N THR A 179 20.90 47.11 -8.54
CA THR A 179 20.06 47.68 -7.43
C THR A 179 18.58 47.23 -7.36
N PRO A 180 17.90 47.25 -6.17
CA PRO A 180 18.18 46.60 -4.89
C PRO A 180 17.08 45.57 -4.47
N GLU A 181 17.37 44.85 -3.38
CA GLU A 181 16.52 43.95 -2.58
C GLU A 181 15.01 43.98 -2.86
N THR A 182 14.54 43.02 -3.66
CA THR A 182 13.11 42.72 -3.80
C THR A 182 12.83 41.39 -3.12
N GLN A 183 11.91 41.43 -2.14
CA GLN A 183 11.31 40.27 -1.47
C GLN A 183 11.04 39.16 -2.49
N THR A 184 11.84 38.10 -2.41
CA THR A 184 11.68 36.93 -3.27
C THR A 184 10.45 36.18 -2.79
N THR A 185 9.31 36.40 -3.43
CA THR A 185 8.15 35.54 -3.28
C THR A 185 8.55 34.14 -3.77
N ALA A 186 8.76 33.23 -2.83
CA ALA A 186 9.10 31.84 -3.14
C ALA A 186 8.04 31.29 -4.09
N LYS A 187 8.45 30.82 -5.27
CA LYS A 187 7.52 30.19 -6.21
C LYS A 187 6.88 28.98 -5.53
N PRO A 188 5.57 28.74 -5.75
CA PRO A 188 4.87 27.63 -5.14
C PRO A 188 5.50 26.30 -5.55
N ILE A 189 5.76 25.44 -4.56
CA ILE A 189 6.20 24.05 -4.79
C ILE A 189 5.03 23.31 -5.45
N THR A 190 5.31 22.60 -6.55
CA THR A 190 4.28 21.80 -7.24
C THR A 190 4.51 20.33 -6.91
N LYS A 191 3.53 19.70 -6.25
CA LYS A 191 3.50 18.25 -5.98
C LYS A 191 2.90 17.50 -7.16
N ARG A 192 3.40 16.30 -7.43
CA ARG A 192 2.84 15.36 -8.42
C ARG A 192 2.83 13.95 -7.86
N ALA A 193 1.76 13.21 -8.13
CA ALA A 193 1.62 11.80 -7.78
C ALA A 193 1.89 10.92 -9.01
N ARG A 194 2.81 9.95 -8.90
CA ARG A 194 3.06 8.93 -9.93
C ARG A 194 2.63 7.57 -9.40
N GLU A 195 1.79 6.86 -10.13
CA GLU A 195 1.38 5.50 -9.73
C GLU A 195 2.53 4.50 -9.92
N VAL A 196 2.87 3.77 -8.86
CA VAL A 196 3.96 2.78 -8.83
C VAL A 196 3.48 1.38 -8.46
N ALA A 197 2.27 1.24 -7.93
CA ALA A 197 1.64 -0.06 -7.73
C ALA A 197 0.12 0.02 -7.80
N ARG A 198 -0.51 -1.09 -8.15
CA ARG A 198 -1.97 -1.24 -8.14
C ARG A 198 -2.36 -2.60 -7.61
N TYR A 199 -3.38 -2.62 -6.75
CA TYR A 199 -3.93 -3.83 -6.18
C TYR A 199 -5.43 -3.91 -6.44
N SER A 200 -5.89 -5.11 -6.85
CA SER A 200 -7.32 -5.43 -6.86
C SER A 200 -7.58 -6.73 -6.13
N GLN A 201 -8.67 -6.74 -5.35
CA GLN A 201 -9.12 -7.89 -4.59
C GLN A 201 -10.40 -8.48 -5.20
N LYS A 202 -10.45 -9.81 -5.31
CA LYS A 202 -11.65 -10.55 -5.66
C LYS A 202 -12.24 -11.17 -4.39
N HIS A 203 -13.54 -10.94 -4.17
CA HIS A 203 -14.27 -11.70 -3.16
C HIS A 203 -14.65 -13.07 -3.71
N VAL A 204 -13.96 -14.10 -3.25
CA VAL A 204 -14.29 -15.49 -3.59
C VAL A 204 -15.45 -15.97 -2.73
N HIS A 205 -16.67 -15.86 -3.25
CA HIS A 205 -17.87 -16.44 -2.65
C HIS A 205 -18.00 -17.89 -3.12
N GLY A 206 -17.48 -18.89 -2.40
CA GLY A 206 -17.60 -20.28 -2.88
C GLY A 206 -17.00 -21.39 -2.03
N ARG A 207 -17.70 -22.53 -1.98
CA ARG A 207 -17.48 -23.70 -1.11
C ARG A 207 -16.19 -24.47 -1.45
N GLY A 208 -15.12 -24.30 -0.68
CA GLY A 208 -13.98 -25.23 -0.70
C GLY A 208 -12.72 -24.60 -0.10
N HIS A 209 -12.43 -23.38 -0.51
CA HIS A 209 -11.50 -22.48 0.15
C HIS A 209 -12.36 -21.60 1.07
N ALA A 210 -12.24 -21.74 2.38
CA ALA A 210 -13.17 -21.03 3.28
C ALA A 210 -12.95 -19.52 3.20
N GLY A 211 -13.81 -18.84 2.44
CA GLY A 211 -14.00 -17.38 2.47
C GLY A 211 -12.71 -16.55 2.43
N GLY A 212 -11.69 -17.03 1.71
CA GLY A 212 -10.41 -16.33 1.59
C GLY A 212 -10.58 -15.04 0.79
N LYS A 213 -9.83 -14.01 1.17
CA LYS A 213 -9.63 -12.82 0.33
C LYS A 213 -8.39 -13.10 -0.52
N GLU A 214 -8.57 -13.02 -1.83
CA GLU A 214 -7.51 -13.15 -2.83
C GLU A 214 -7.40 -11.83 -3.57
N GLY A 215 -6.17 -11.39 -3.80
CA GLY A 215 -5.92 -10.20 -4.61
C GLY A 215 -4.64 -10.32 -5.40
N LEU A 216 -4.56 -9.46 -6.41
CA LEU A 216 -3.40 -9.31 -7.28
C LEU A 216 -2.84 -7.91 -7.08
N LEU A 217 -1.58 -7.85 -6.69
CA LEU A 217 -0.76 -6.64 -6.66
C LEU A 217 0.13 -6.65 -7.89
N VAL A 218 0.14 -5.57 -8.66
CA VAL A 218 1.19 -5.31 -9.66
C VAL A 218 2.01 -4.12 -9.21
N ILE A 219 3.32 -4.20 -9.40
CA ILE A 219 4.26 -3.25 -8.82
C ILE A 219 5.40 -2.96 -9.79
N ASP A 220 5.81 -1.69 -9.86
CA ASP A 220 7.05 -1.25 -10.51
C ASP A 220 8.20 -1.45 -9.51
N SER A 221 8.85 -2.62 -9.60
CA SER A 221 9.96 -3.00 -8.73
C SER A 221 11.21 -2.14 -8.94
N GLY A 222 11.24 -1.31 -9.99
CA GLY A 222 12.28 -0.31 -10.22
C GLY A 222 12.15 0.90 -9.28
N GLU A 223 10.94 1.19 -8.79
CA GLU A 223 10.68 2.32 -7.90
C GLU A 223 10.55 1.92 -6.43
N ILE A 224 10.00 0.75 -6.15
CA ILE A 224 9.78 0.27 -4.80
C ILE A 224 10.00 -1.24 -4.75
N SER A 225 10.74 -1.73 -3.74
CA SER A 225 10.93 -3.16 -3.58
C SER A 225 9.61 -3.88 -3.33
N ASP A 226 9.44 -5.07 -3.91
CA ASP A 226 8.27 -5.93 -3.73
C ASP A 226 7.90 -6.11 -2.27
N LEU A 227 8.89 -6.40 -1.42
CA LEU A 227 8.66 -6.66 0.00
C LEU A 227 8.05 -5.44 0.71
N VAL A 228 8.56 -4.22 0.46
CA VAL A 228 7.98 -3.00 1.04
C VAL A 228 6.57 -2.77 0.51
N GLY A 229 6.36 -2.88 -0.80
CA GLY A 229 5.04 -2.70 -1.41
C GLY A 229 3.99 -3.67 -0.84
N VAL A 230 4.34 -4.95 -0.73
CA VAL A 230 3.50 -6.00 -0.16
C VAL A 230 3.20 -5.73 1.32
N LEU A 231 4.21 -5.45 2.15
CA LEU A 231 3.99 -5.31 3.59
C LEU A 231 3.21 -4.04 3.95
N THR A 232 3.43 -2.95 3.23
CA THR A 232 2.65 -1.71 3.41
C THR A 232 1.20 -1.89 2.94
N LEU A 233 0.97 -2.63 1.85
CA LEU A 233 -0.37 -3.02 1.44
C LEU A 233 -1.07 -3.93 2.46
N CYS A 234 -0.38 -4.95 2.97
CA CYS A 234 -0.92 -5.83 4.01
C CYS A 234 -1.26 -5.05 5.29
N ALA A 235 -0.45 -4.05 5.65
CA ALA A 235 -0.77 -3.14 6.75
C ALA A 235 -2.14 -2.48 6.53
N MET A 236 -2.34 -1.88 5.36
CA MET A 236 -3.62 -1.26 4.99
C MET A 236 -4.79 -2.24 4.99
N LEU A 237 -4.61 -3.45 4.46
CA LEU A 237 -5.68 -4.47 4.39
C LEU A 237 -6.13 -4.96 5.78
N GLU A 238 -5.21 -5.10 6.74
CA GLU A 238 -5.56 -5.55 8.09
C GLU A 238 -6.15 -4.45 8.98
N GLN A 239 -5.93 -3.17 8.67
CA GLN A 239 -6.64 -2.08 9.38
C GLN A 239 -8.16 -2.19 9.15
N VAL A 240 -8.57 -2.43 7.90
CA VAL A 240 -9.97 -2.56 7.49
C VAL A 240 -10.69 -3.72 8.21
N HIS A 241 -10.03 -4.88 8.31
CA HIS A 241 -10.63 -6.05 8.97
C HIS A 241 -10.95 -5.85 10.45
N LYS A 242 -10.21 -4.97 11.13
CA LYS A 242 -10.46 -4.70 12.54
C LYS A 242 -11.77 -3.94 12.72
N GLU A 243 -12.04 -2.96 11.86
CA GLU A 243 -13.25 -2.14 11.90
C GLU A 243 -14.52 -2.99 11.67
N GLU A 244 -14.53 -3.83 10.62
CA GLU A 244 -15.64 -4.75 10.36
C GLU A 244 -15.97 -5.65 11.56
N ARG A 245 -14.95 -6.09 12.32
CA ARG A 245 -15.15 -6.89 13.54
C ARG A 245 -15.66 -6.07 14.71
N PHE A 246 -15.19 -4.84 14.90
CA PHE A 246 -15.63 -4.00 16.02
C PHE A 246 -17.09 -3.59 15.85
N ASP A 247 -17.50 -3.19 14.65
CA ASP A 247 -18.90 -2.85 14.36
C ASP A 247 -19.82 -4.04 14.60
N THR A 248 -19.46 -5.21 14.05
CA THR A 248 -20.25 -6.44 14.23
C THR A 248 -20.34 -6.87 15.71
N THR A 249 -19.27 -6.68 16.49
CA THR A 249 -19.27 -7.06 17.91
C THR A 249 -20.11 -6.09 18.74
N PHE A 250 -20.07 -4.80 18.43
CA PHE A 250 -20.83 -3.78 19.15
C PHE A 250 -22.34 -3.91 18.92
N GLU A 251 -22.77 -4.14 17.67
CA GLU A 251 -24.18 -4.38 17.35
C GLU A 251 -24.74 -5.62 18.07
N ASN A 252 -23.96 -6.70 18.14
CA ASN A 252 -24.38 -7.92 18.84
C ASN A 252 -24.45 -7.76 20.37
N VAL A 253 -23.62 -6.90 20.97
CA VAL A 253 -23.67 -6.65 22.42
C VAL A 253 -24.83 -5.73 22.79
N VAL A 254 -25.13 -4.72 21.97
CA VAL A 254 -26.24 -3.79 22.23
C VAL A 254 -27.60 -4.44 21.95
N GLY A 255 -27.70 -5.33 20.97
CA GLY A 255 -28.94 -6.06 20.65
C GLY A 255 -29.38 -7.12 21.67
N VAL A 256 -28.53 -7.49 22.64
CA VAL A 256 -28.85 -8.49 23.69
C VAL A 256 -29.38 -7.84 24.97
N VAL A 257 -29.36 -6.51 25.08
CA VAL A 257 -29.83 -5.76 26.26
C VAL A 257 -31.15 -5.01 25.99
N GLY A 258 -31.82 -5.29 24.86
CA GLY A 258 -33.10 -4.70 24.46
C GLY A 258 -34.27 -5.67 24.52
#